data_AF-A0AAD7RYG4-F1
#
_entry.id   AF-A0AAD7RYG4-F1
#
_cell.length_a   1.000
_cell.length_b   1.000
_cell.length_c   1.000
_cell.angle_alpha   90.00
_cell.angle_beta   90.00
_cell.angle_gamma   90.00
#
_symmetry.space_group_name_H-M   'P 1'
#
loop_
_entity.id
_entity.type
_entity.pdbx_description
1 polymer ?
#
loop_
_entity_poly.entity_id
_entity_poly.type
_entity_poly.pdbx_seq_one_letter_code
_entity_poly.pdbx_strand_id
1 'polypeptide(L)'
;GAECGEGVRERNLTCVVEHRGLPDLSPLKPVEDKKCEDKMRKASGQELRIPCSVPCPGDCHLTDWSSWSSCQLTCLDGRSFETTGRQARSRAVVIQVMENQDHCPHQVFETRPCKGGKCHSYEWKTSGWRDNARSVWCQRSDGINVTGGCFLQNRPMTVRHCYPPCTKPFSYCTQSGVCGCERGYIEVMTTHGFLDYCTKTPGTDNKKADVKTSSGRLKPGSSQVQNFFGEWSLHPVGPDGRIKLWVYGVTAVGFLVIVFIIALSFMLWKNPKQNKSSSPPQKPLTLAYDGDVDISSSIQFTSWFVAARRVITELLEAHQHINQSTMAYAFKCLADDNSRYLKSFQLFLERSTEHQCMRDFIHGGLPDILASIGEGKPSLNILGVGSGAGEIDLEMLSQLQLKHPGVKVENEVVEPSEEMMHKYKALVSKTPNLEHVNFTWNRMTASEFENHWREKKLTKKMDFIHMIQMLYYVADPGATVSFFQSLLNKNGKLMIILVSDKSGWESLWKTYETQLCQSDISQCVTMSSIKTFLDAKGMKYKSYQLPSQLDITECFKEGHEKGELLLDFLTEVTDFSQSAPAGLKTGMLDFLRRPDCSTEVNGKVVFNNTLEALFLDA
;
A
#
# COMPACT_ATOMS: atom_id res chain seq x y z
N GLY A 1 50.28 19.60 31.37
CA GLY A 1 49.32 20.61 30.86
C GLY A 1 47.98 19.93 30.73
N ALA A 2 46.87 20.65 30.87
CA ALA A 2 45.55 20.05 30.73
C ALA A 2 45.39 19.47 29.31
N GLU A 3 44.93 18.22 29.21
CA GLU A 3 44.73 17.52 27.92
C GLU A 3 43.43 17.92 27.22
N CYS A 4 42.57 18.66 27.92
CA CYS A 4 41.27 19.16 27.44
C CYS A 4 40.93 20.49 28.13
N GLY A 5 39.99 21.26 27.56
CA GLY A 5 39.56 22.58 28.00
C GLY A 5 39.75 23.68 26.95
N GLU A 6 39.54 24.92 27.34
CA GLU A 6 39.80 26.10 26.52
C GLU A 6 41.31 26.26 26.25
N GLY A 7 41.66 26.52 25.00
CA GLY A 7 43.02 26.67 24.51
C GLY A 7 43.11 27.60 23.31
N VAL A 8 44.30 27.73 22.75
CA VAL A 8 44.55 28.56 21.55
C VAL A 8 45.26 27.69 20.53
N ARG A 9 44.70 27.61 19.31
CA ARG A 9 45.40 26.99 18.17
C ARG A 9 46.15 28.05 17.39
N GLU A 10 47.37 27.72 16.98
CA GLU A 10 48.20 28.54 16.09
C GLU A 10 48.29 27.91 14.71
N ARG A 11 48.09 28.72 13.66
CA ARG A 11 48.31 28.30 12.27
C ARG A 11 49.62 28.88 11.75
N ASN A 12 50.53 28.02 11.29
CA ASN A 12 51.75 28.44 10.60
C ASN A 12 51.52 28.46 9.08
N LEU A 13 51.84 29.58 8.44
CA LEU A 13 51.76 29.74 6.99
C LEU A 13 53.15 29.56 6.38
N THR A 14 53.24 28.79 5.30
CA THR A 14 54.50 28.60 4.56
C THR A 14 54.26 28.91 3.08
N CYS A 15 55.17 29.67 2.50
CA CYS A 15 55.08 30.13 1.12
C CYS A 15 55.94 29.22 0.23
N VAL A 16 55.39 28.78 -0.90
CA VAL A 16 56.04 27.82 -1.81
C VAL A 16 56.05 28.36 -3.23
N VAL A 17 57.06 27.98 -4.04
CA VAL A 17 57.10 28.34 -5.47
C VAL A 17 56.39 27.27 -6.29
N GLU A 18 55.46 27.72 -7.14
CA GLU A 18 54.79 26.89 -8.14
C GLU A 18 55.48 27.04 -9.51
N HIS A 19 56.10 25.98 -10.03
CA HIS A 19 56.69 25.98 -11.37
C HIS A 19 55.65 25.58 -12.41
N ARG A 20 55.12 26.57 -13.12
CA ARG A 20 54.12 26.38 -14.17
C ARG A 20 54.80 25.86 -15.44
N GLY A 21 54.95 24.54 -15.57
CA GLY A 21 55.58 23.97 -16.77
C GLY A 21 55.63 22.45 -16.93
N LEU A 22 55.53 21.63 -15.87
CA LEU A 22 55.43 20.17 -16.05
C LEU A 22 54.70 19.51 -14.86
N PRO A 23 53.62 18.73 -15.08
CA PRO A 23 52.89 18.07 -14.02
C PRO A 23 53.53 16.72 -13.72
N ASP A 24 54.63 16.67 -12.97
CA ASP A 24 55.03 15.42 -12.33
C ASP A 24 55.86 15.58 -11.03
N LEU A 25 55.24 15.15 -9.94
CA LEU A 25 55.79 14.53 -8.72
C LEU A 25 56.98 15.16 -7.92
N SER A 26 57.27 16.46 -7.99
CA SER A 26 58.22 17.09 -7.05
C SER A 26 57.53 17.80 -5.86
N PRO A 27 57.98 17.61 -4.61
CA PRO A 27 57.47 18.36 -3.45
C PRO A 27 57.68 19.86 -3.63
N LEU A 28 56.61 20.65 -3.42
CA LEU A 28 56.65 22.12 -3.39
C LEU A 28 57.71 22.58 -2.36
N LYS A 29 58.79 23.22 -2.82
CA LYS A 29 59.86 23.68 -1.92
C LYS A 29 59.45 25.00 -1.24
N PRO A 30 59.56 25.09 0.10
CA PRO A 30 59.32 26.34 0.82
C PRO A 30 60.38 27.39 0.45
N VAL A 31 59.94 28.64 0.36
CA VAL A 31 60.76 29.80 0.00
C VAL A 31 61.10 30.58 1.26
N GLU A 32 62.26 31.23 1.28
CA GLU A 32 62.60 32.18 2.34
C GLU A 32 61.57 33.31 2.45
N ASP A 33 61.16 33.63 3.68
CA ASP A 33 60.11 34.60 4.05
C ASP A 33 60.32 36.03 3.52
N LYS A 34 61.49 36.34 2.96
CA LYS A 34 61.80 37.62 2.31
C LYS A 34 61.23 37.76 0.90
N LYS A 35 60.87 36.64 0.26
CA LYS A 35 60.38 36.60 -1.13
C LYS A 35 58.86 36.50 -1.25
N CYS A 36 58.14 36.43 -0.13
CA CYS A 36 56.69 36.32 -0.09
C CYS A 36 56.09 37.71 0.18
N GLU A 37 54.97 38.05 -0.48
CA GLU A 37 54.39 39.39 -0.43
C GLU A 37 54.09 39.86 1.00
N ASP A 38 54.41 41.12 1.32
CA ASP A 38 54.27 41.75 2.65
C ASP A 38 52.84 41.71 3.23
N LYS A 39 51.81 41.42 2.43
CA LYS A 39 50.43 41.23 2.91
C LYS A 39 50.30 40.04 3.88
N MET A 40 51.18 39.04 3.78
CA MET A 40 51.22 37.91 4.73
C MET A 40 51.88 38.28 6.07
N ARG A 41 52.72 39.32 6.11
CA ARG A 41 53.36 39.80 7.35
C ARG A 41 52.44 40.62 8.25
N LYS A 42 51.34 41.16 7.69
CA LYS A 42 50.36 42.00 8.40
C LYS A 42 49.11 41.27 8.84
N ALA A 43 49.00 39.95 8.62
CA ALA A 43 48.07 39.12 9.38
C ALA A 43 48.56 39.16 10.83
N SER A 44 48.05 40.12 11.60
CA SER A 44 48.38 40.35 13.01
C SER A 44 48.41 39.01 13.73
N GLY A 45 49.32 38.81 14.68
CA GLY A 45 49.42 37.55 15.44
C GLY A 45 48.09 37.09 16.10
N GLN A 46 47.08 37.96 16.16
CA GLN A 46 45.69 37.65 16.51
C GLN A 46 44.91 36.85 15.45
N GLU A 47 45.18 36.97 14.15
CA GLU A 47 44.44 36.27 13.08
C GLU A 47 44.94 34.83 12.86
N LEU A 48 46.16 34.53 13.33
CA LEU A 48 46.76 33.19 13.32
C LEU A 48 46.49 32.39 14.61
N ARG A 49 46.11 33.07 15.70
CA ARG A 49 45.77 32.51 17.02
C ARG A 49 44.26 32.49 17.20
N ILE A 50 43.65 31.32 17.06
CA ILE A 50 42.19 31.17 17.18
C ILE A 50 41.90 30.43 18.49
N PRO A 51 41.04 30.96 19.37
CA PRO A 51 40.61 30.22 20.56
C PRO A 51 39.93 28.91 20.13
N CYS A 52 40.26 27.82 20.82
CA CYS A 52 39.70 26.51 20.56
C CYS A 52 39.37 25.82 21.88
N SER A 53 38.21 25.17 21.94
CA SER A 53 37.80 24.37 23.10
C SER A 53 37.95 22.89 22.76
N VAL A 54 38.69 22.15 23.59
CA VAL A 54 38.88 20.70 23.46
C VAL A 54 38.01 20.03 24.53
N PRO A 55 36.95 19.29 24.18
CA PRO A 55 36.05 18.71 25.19
C PRO A 55 36.78 17.71 26.10
N CYS A 56 36.39 17.60 27.37
CA CYS A 56 37.00 16.69 28.35
C CYS A 56 36.25 15.35 28.43
N PRO A 57 36.89 14.25 28.86
CA PRO A 57 36.21 12.95 29.03
C PRO A 57 35.10 13.03 30.09
N GLY A 58 33.87 12.68 29.70
CA GLY A 58 32.72 12.54 30.61
C GLY A 58 31.49 13.39 30.26
N ASP A 59 31.66 14.51 29.54
CA ASP A 59 30.58 15.43 29.21
C ASP A 59 30.29 15.48 27.70
N CYS A 60 29.00 15.37 27.32
CA CYS A 60 28.56 15.47 25.92
C CYS A 60 28.48 16.94 25.48
N HIS A 61 29.42 17.41 24.67
CA HIS A 61 29.39 18.77 24.12
C HIS A 61 28.67 18.82 22.77
N LEU A 62 27.80 19.82 22.57
CA LEU A 62 27.09 20.05 21.31
C LEU A 62 27.78 21.14 20.52
N THR A 63 27.84 20.99 19.19
CA THR A 63 28.27 22.08 18.31
C THR A 63 27.24 23.23 18.34
N ASP A 64 27.67 24.39 17.87
CA ASP A 64 26.74 25.44 17.50
C ASP A 64 25.71 24.95 16.47
N TRP A 65 24.55 25.59 16.49
CA TRP A 65 23.51 25.34 15.51
C TRP A 65 23.95 25.75 14.10
N SER A 66 23.62 24.92 13.12
CA SER A 66 23.73 25.31 11.72
C SER A 66 22.83 26.51 11.40
N SER A 67 23.14 27.21 10.32
CA SER A 67 22.18 28.14 9.71
C SER A 67 20.88 27.40 9.34
N TRP A 68 19.76 28.12 9.38
CA TRP A 68 18.47 27.59 8.95
C TRP A 68 18.49 27.23 7.46
N SER A 69 17.88 26.10 7.11
CA SER A 69 17.68 25.69 5.72
C SER A 69 16.76 26.67 4.97
N SER A 70 16.78 26.65 3.65
CA SER A 70 15.75 27.31 2.85
C SER A 70 14.35 26.81 3.22
N CYS A 71 13.33 27.67 3.11
CA CYS A 71 11.96 27.29 3.42
C CYS A 71 11.43 26.29 2.37
N GLN A 72 11.04 25.11 2.82
CA GLN A 72 10.52 24.05 1.95
C GLN A 72 9.04 23.79 2.25
N LEU A 73 8.25 23.60 1.19
CA LEU A 73 6.85 23.18 1.32
C LEU A 73 6.76 21.65 1.34
N THR A 74 5.81 21.10 2.10
CA THR A 74 5.44 19.69 2.03
C THR A 74 4.67 19.46 0.73
N CYS A 75 5.20 18.65 -0.19
CA CYS A 75 4.62 18.46 -1.51
C CYS A 75 4.44 16.97 -1.83
N LEU A 76 3.27 16.60 -2.36
CA LEU A 76 2.98 15.32 -3.00
C LEU A 76 2.94 15.56 -4.51
N ASP A 77 3.77 14.83 -5.27
CA ASP A 77 3.86 14.96 -6.75
C ASP A 77 3.94 16.40 -7.27
N GLY A 78 4.73 17.24 -6.59
CA GLY A 78 4.96 18.63 -6.99
C GLY A 78 3.84 19.62 -6.66
N ARG A 79 2.78 19.20 -5.95
CA ARG A 79 1.70 20.08 -5.46
C ARG A 79 1.82 20.30 -3.95
N SER A 80 1.81 21.56 -3.51
CA SER A 80 1.79 21.93 -2.09
C SER A 80 0.35 21.96 -1.57
N PHE A 81 0.05 21.20 -0.52
CA PHE A 81 -1.24 21.23 0.16
C PHE A 81 -1.29 22.23 1.33
N GLU A 82 -0.16 22.84 1.70
CA GLU A 82 -0.02 23.76 2.81
C GLU A 82 0.47 25.14 2.35
N THR A 83 0.00 26.21 2.99
CA THR A 83 0.48 27.60 2.75
C THR A 83 1.71 27.96 3.58
N THR A 84 2.09 27.10 4.55
CA THR A 84 3.18 27.32 5.50
C THR A 84 4.25 26.25 5.28
N GLY A 85 5.46 26.66 4.90
CA GLY A 85 6.61 25.77 4.75
C GLY A 85 7.33 25.54 6.08
N ARG A 86 8.37 24.71 6.07
CA ARG A 86 9.25 24.46 7.21
C ARG A 86 10.72 24.74 6.86
N GLN A 87 11.46 25.27 7.84
CA GLN A 87 12.92 25.31 7.83
C GLN A 87 13.46 24.40 8.91
N ALA A 88 14.58 23.73 8.65
CA ALA A 88 15.29 22.90 9.60
C ALA A 88 16.70 23.44 9.86
N ARG A 89 17.20 23.25 11.07
CA ARG A 89 18.62 23.40 11.42
C ARG A 89 19.07 22.20 12.24
N SER A 90 20.37 21.94 12.25
CA SER A 90 20.95 20.80 12.97
C SER A 90 22.15 21.23 13.79
N ARG A 91 22.44 20.49 14.86
CA ARG A 91 23.71 20.56 15.61
C ARG A 91 24.21 19.15 15.88
N ALA A 92 25.52 18.96 15.81
CA ALA A 92 26.15 17.67 16.03
C ALA A 92 26.64 17.56 17.48
N VAL A 93 26.84 16.31 17.94
CA VAL A 93 27.47 16.04 19.23
C VAL A 93 28.96 15.77 18.99
N VAL A 94 29.81 16.43 19.76
CA VAL A 94 31.26 16.27 19.73
C VAL A 94 31.63 15.26 20.81
N ILE A 95 31.96 14.04 20.41
CA ILE A 95 32.35 12.93 21.30
C ILE A 95 33.84 12.65 21.09
N GLN A 96 34.63 12.65 22.15
CA GLN A 96 36.07 12.38 22.08
C GLN A 96 36.45 10.92 22.34
N VAL A 97 35.65 10.19 23.12
CA VAL A 97 35.93 8.81 23.51
C VAL A 97 34.79 7.91 23.04
N MET A 98 35.10 6.93 22.18
CA MET A 98 34.09 6.04 21.58
C MET A 98 33.28 5.26 22.64
N GLU A 99 33.85 5.04 23.82
CA GLU A 99 33.21 4.35 24.96
C GLU A 99 31.99 5.09 25.54
N ASN A 100 31.82 6.39 25.24
CA ASN A 100 30.67 7.19 25.69
C ASN A 100 29.62 7.43 24.59
N GLN A 101 29.73 6.75 23.44
CA GLN A 101 28.83 6.95 22.31
C GLN A 101 27.36 6.64 22.64
N ASP A 102 27.11 5.67 23.53
CA ASP A 102 25.76 5.24 23.92
C ASP A 102 25.12 6.14 25.00
N HIS A 103 25.88 7.05 25.61
CA HIS A 103 25.40 7.97 26.66
C HIS A 103 25.06 9.38 26.15
N CYS A 104 25.43 9.72 24.91
CA CYS A 104 25.15 11.02 24.30
C CYS A 104 24.01 10.94 23.27
N PRO A 105 23.16 11.97 23.13
CA PRO A 105 22.11 11.99 22.13
C PRO A 105 22.68 11.96 20.70
N HIS A 106 21.98 11.32 19.76
CA HIS A 106 22.30 11.44 18.34
C HIS A 106 22.04 12.88 17.83
N GLN A 107 22.52 13.22 16.62
CA GLN A 107 22.39 14.54 16.01
C GLN A 107 20.98 15.14 16.20
N VAL A 108 20.91 16.34 16.75
CA VAL A 108 19.64 16.99 17.12
C VAL A 108 19.20 17.95 16.02
N PHE A 109 17.92 17.89 15.65
CA PHE A 109 17.30 18.73 14.62
C PHE A 109 16.19 19.59 15.22
N GLU A 110 16.05 20.81 14.71
CA GLU A 110 14.96 21.72 15.07
C GLU A 110 14.26 22.21 13.81
N THR A 111 12.93 22.23 13.83
CA THR A 111 12.11 22.72 12.71
C THR A 111 11.25 23.91 13.12
N ARG A 112 11.13 24.91 12.23
CA ARG A 112 10.24 26.06 12.44
C ARG A 112 9.35 26.32 11.21
N PRO A 113 8.15 26.88 11.40
CA PRO A 113 7.31 27.31 10.28
C PRO A 113 7.87 28.56 9.59
N CYS A 114 7.64 28.66 8.28
CA CYS A 114 8.05 29.80 7.45
C CYS A 114 7.01 30.08 6.36
N LYS A 115 6.91 31.33 5.91
CA LYS A 115 5.95 31.75 4.87
C LYS A 115 6.62 31.75 3.50
N GLY A 116 6.04 31.02 2.55
CA GLY A 116 6.53 30.87 1.17
C GLY A 116 7.65 29.84 1.01
N GLY A 117 7.69 29.11 -0.11
CA GLY A 117 8.68 28.06 -0.38
C GLY A 117 8.50 27.49 -1.79
N LYS A 118 9.44 26.66 -2.26
CA LYS A 118 9.32 25.96 -3.56
C LYS A 118 9.16 24.46 -3.33
N CYS A 119 8.28 23.82 -4.10
CA CYS A 119 8.20 22.37 -4.16
C CYS A 119 9.39 21.83 -4.93
N HIS A 120 10.07 20.86 -4.33
CA HIS A 120 11.13 20.13 -4.99
C HIS A 120 10.71 18.67 -5.15
N SER A 121 11.02 18.08 -6.30
CA SER A 121 10.93 16.63 -6.48
C SER A 121 12.23 15.96 -6.04
N TYR A 122 12.12 14.69 -5.66
CA TYR A 122 13.21 13.89 -5.14
C TYR A 122 13.32 12.62 -5.98
N GLU A 123 14.52 12.31 -6.45
CA GLU A 123 14.78 11.14 -7.29
C GLU A 123 15.99 10.36 -6.75
N TRP A 124 15.87 9.03 -6.71
CA TRP A 124 17.00 8.18 -6.39
C TRP A 124 18.01 8.16 -7.53
N LYS A 125 19.25 8.51 -7.24
CA LYS A 125 20.37 8.37 -8.17
C LYS A 125 21.30 7.26 -7.71
N THR A 126 21.92 6.60 -8.68
CA THR A 126 22.84 5.49 -8.43
C THR A 126 24.14 5.69 -9.19
N SER A 127 25.25 5.30 -8.57
CA SER A 127 26.52 5.17 -9.27
C SER A 127 26.54 3.88 -10.09
N GLY A 128 27.52 3.76 -10.98
CA GLY A 128 27.91 2.45 -11.53
C GLY A 128 28.23 1.46 -10.41
N TRP A 129 28.05 0.17 -10.71
CA TRP A 129 28.44 -0.92 -9.81
C TRP A 129 29.97 -1.02 -9.76
N ARG A 130 30.53 -1.07 -8.54
CA ARG A 130 31.91 -1.46 -8.29
C ARG A 130 31.87 -2.74 -7.48
N ASP A 131 32.30 -3.84 -8.09
CA ASP A 131 32.15 -5.19 -7.55
C ASP A 131 30.70 -5.48 -7.14
N ASN A 132 30.46 -5.72 -5.84
CA ASN A 132 29.14 -6.01 -5.28
C ASN A 132 28.43 -4.78 -4.70
N ALA A 133 29.03 -3.59 -4.73
CA ALA A 133 28.49 -2.39 -4.10
C ALA A 133 28.26 -1.25 -5.10
N ARG A 134 27.24 -0.43 -4.84
CA ARG A 134 27.05 0.86 -5.51
C ARG A 134 26.61 1.93 -4.52
N SER A 135 26.98 3.17 -4.82
CA SER A 135 26.51 4.32 -4.07
C SER A 135 25.10 4.68 -4.56
N VAL A 136 24.19 4.89 -3.61
CA VAL A 136 22.81 5.29 -3.86
C VAL A 136 22.55 6.52 -3.01
N TRP A 137 22.12 7.61 -3.65
CA TRP A 137 21.82 8.86 -2.95
C TRP A 137 20.52 9.45 -3.48
N CYS A 138 19.83 10.20 -2.63
CA CYS A 138 18.65 10.94 -3.04
C CYS A 138 19.10 12.30 -3.57
N GLN A 139 18.68 12.64 -4.79
CA GLN A 139 18.95 13.94 -5.38
C GLN A 139 17.65 14.72 -5.48
N ARG A 140 17.67 15.95 -4.97
CA ARG A 140 16.56 16.89 -5.09
C ARG A 140 16.62 17.62 -6.44
N SER A 141 15.48 18.12 -6.93
CA SER A 141 15.36 18.75 -8.25
C SER A 141 16.29 19.95 -8.53
N ASP A 142 16.87 20.55 -7.51
CA ASP A 142 17.89 21.60 -7.59
C ASP A 142 19.33 21.06 -7.70
N GLY A 143 19.49 19.74 -7.81
CA GLY A 143 20.76 19.05 -7.97
C GLY A 143 21.46 18.70 -6.65
N ILE A 144 20.88 19.05 -5.50
CA ILE A 144 21.50 18.85 -4.18
C ILE A 144 21.25 17.42 -3.68
N ASN A 145 22.32 16.77 -3.21
CA ASN A 145 22.24 15.46 -2.58
C ASN A 145 21.73 15.62 -1.14
N VAL A 146 20.62 14.95 -0.84
CA VAL A 146 19.94 15.02 0.44
C VAL A 146 19.91 13.65 1.11
N THR A 147 19.94 13.62 2.44
CA THR A 147 19.86 12.38 3.23
C THR A 147 18.43 11.87 3.42
N GLY A 148 17.42 12.65 3.00
CA GLY A 148 16.00 12.29 3.06
C GLY A 148 15.17 13.01 2.00
N GLY A 149 13.93 12.56 1.78
CA GLY A 149 12.99 13.13 0.79
C GLY A 149 12.62 12.17 -0.34
N CYS A 150 13.48 11.20 -0.67
CA CYS A 150 13.12 10.10 -1.57
C CYS A 150 12.42 8.97 -0.79
N PHE A 151 11.36 8.41 -1.36
CA PHE A 151 10.63 7.29 -0.77
C PHE A 151 11.51 6.05 -0.64
N LEU A 152 11.60 5.51 0.58
CA LEU A 152 12.45 4.35 0.89
C LEU A 152 12.02 3.08 0.15
N GLN A 153 10.72 2.92 -0.16
CA GLN A 153 10.20 1.81 -0.96
C GLN A 153 10.85 1.71 -2.35
N ASN A 154 11.23 2.85 -2.93
CA ASN A 154 11.86 2.91 -4.26
C ASN A 154 13.40 2.96 -4.17
N ARG A 155 13.99 2.77 -2.98
CA ARG A 155 15.44 2.86 -2.79
C ARG A 155 16.14 1.74 -3.56
N PRO A 156 16.99 2.07 -4.54
CA PRO A 156 17.74 1.06 -5.26
C PRO A 156 18.71 0.32 -4.33
N MET A 157 18.87 -1.00 -4.53
CA MET A 157 19.78 -1.85 -3.74
C MET A 157 21.22 -1.30 -3.74
N THR A 158 21.86 -1.23 -2.57
CA THR A 158 23.26 -0.77 -2.42
C THR A 158 24.27 -1.90 -2.54
N VAL A 159 23.86 -3.15 -2.28
CA VAL A 159 24.70 -4.35 -2.31
C VAL A 159 23.98 -5.46 -3.10
N ARG A 160 24.69 -6.15 -4.00
CA ARG A 160 24.17 -7.34 -4.70
C ARG A 160 24.34 -8.57 -3.82
N HIS A 161 23.25 -9.29 -3.58
CA HIS A 161 23.28 -10.63 -2.98
C HIS A 161 22.87 -11.63 -4.05
N CYS A 162 23.79 -12.51 -4.44
CA CYS A 162 23.51 -13.62 -5.33
C CYS A 162 23.09 -14.85 -4.53
N TYR A 163 22.03 -15.54 -4.97
CA TYR A 163 21.60 -16.79 -4.37
C TYR A 163 21.42 -17.87 -5.43
N PRO A 164 22.11 -19.03 -5.32
CA PRO A 164 23.10 -19.39 -4.29
C PRO A 164 24.39 -18.55 -4.38
N PRO A 165 25.17 -18.43 -3.28
CA PRO A 165 26.41 -17.67 -3.28
C PRO A 165 27.40 -18.23 -4.31
N CYS A 166 28.02 -17.34 -5.09
CA CYS A 166 29.06 -17.67 -6.04
C CYS A 166 30.32 -18.17 -5.33
N THR A 167 30.38 -19.49 -5.12
CA THR A 167 31.50 -20.17 -4.44
C THR A 167 32.44 -20.85 -5.44
N LYS A 168 32.12 -20.81 -6.74
CA LYS A 168 32.87 -21.50 -7.80
C LYS A 168 33.95 -20.58 -8.39
N PRO A 169 35.13 -21.11 -8.77
CA PRO A 169 36.18 -20.31 -9.39
C PRO A 169 35.73 -19.78 -10.75
N PHE A 170 36.15 -18.55 -11.09
CA PHE A 170 35.77 -17.84 -12.32
C PHE A 170 34.26 -17.60 -12.45
N SER A 171 33.55 -17.51 -11.31
CA SER A 171 32.13 -17.18 -11.27
C SER A 171 31.89 -15.79 -10.69
N TYR A 172 30.91 -15.07 -11.25
CA TYR A 172 30.54 -13.73 -10.82
C TYR A 172 29.02 -13.58 -10.71
N CYS A 173 28.61 -12.62 -9.88
CA CYS A 173 27.19 -12.32 -9.67
C CYS A 173 26.62 -11.49 -10.84
N THR A 174 25.73 -12.09 -11.62
CA THR A 174 25.09 -11.43 -12.78
C THR A 174 24.08 -10.36 -12.34
N GLN A 175 23.63 -9.52 -13.29
CA GLN A 175 22.66 -8.45 -13.00
C GLN A 175 21.30 -8.98 -12.51
N SER A 176 20.96 -10.23 -12.82
CA SER A 176 19.73 -10.91 -12.42
C SER A 176 19.85 -11.63 -11.06
N GLY A 177 20.96 -11.47 -10.33
CA GLY A 177 21.14 -12.09 -9.01
C GLY A 177 21.48 -13.59 -9.05
N VAL A 178 21.85 -14.11 -10.22
CA VAL A 178 22.27 -15.51 -10.43
C VAL A 178 23.78 -15.59 -10.63
N CYS A 179 24.39 -16.66 -10.12
CA CYS A 179 25.81 -16.89 -10.34
C CYS A 179 26.10 -17.35 -11.77
N GLY A 180 26.97 -16.63 -12.48
CA GLY A 180 27.38 -16.93 -13.87
C GLY A 180 28.90 -16.97 -14.02
N CYS A 181 29.42 -17.28 -15.20
CA CYS A 181 30.87 -17.43 -15.44
C CYS A 181 31.53 -16.20 -16.07
N GLU A 182 32.74 -15.87 -15.61
CA GLU A 182 33.55 -14.76 -16.14
C GLU A 182 33.82 -14.90 -17.66
N ARG A 183 34.11 -13.78 -18.33
CA ARG A 183 34.36 -13.77 -19.79
C ARG A 183 35.48 -14.74 -20.16
N GLY A 184 35.20 -15.64 -21.11
CA GLY A 184 36.13 -16.70 -21.54
C GLY A 184 35.88 -18.07 -20.90
N TYR A 185 34.82 -18.19 -20.09
CA TYR A 185 34.34 -19.43 -19.51
C TYR A 185 32.86 -19.65 -19.88
N ILE A 186 32.46 -20.90 -20.08
CA ILE A 186 31.05 -21.30 -20.27
C ILE A 186 30.50 -21.92 -18.99
N GLU A 187 29.20 -21.68 -18.79
CA GLU A 187 28.43 -22.13 -17.65
C GLU A 187 28.01 -23.58 -17.85
N VAL A 188 28.42 -24.47 -16.95
CA VAL A 188 27.88 -25.84 -16.88
C VAL A 188 26.86 -25.86 -15.74
N MET A 189 25.61 -26.20 -16.07
CA MET A 189 24.48 -26.15 -15.14
C MET A 189 24.16 -27.54 -14.58
N THR A 190 23.73 -27.58 -13.33
CA THR A 190 23.15 -28.76 -12.68
C THR A 190 21.77 -29.09 -13.26
N THR A 191 21.27 -30.31 -13.01
CA THR A 191 19.91 -30.75 -13.39
C THR A 191 18.79 -29.89 -12.80
N HIS A 192 19.08 -29.11 -11.75
CA HIS A 192 18.17 -28.19 -11.07
C HIS A 192 18.32 -26.74 -11.54
N GLY A 193 19.12 -26.46 -12.57
CA GLY A 193 19.27 -25.14 -13.16
C GLY A 193 20.19 -24.17 -12.40
N PHE A 194 21.07 -24.67 -11.52
CA PHE A 194 22.11 -23.87 -10.85
C PHE A 194 23.48 -24.08 -11.50
N LEU A 195 24.39 -23.09 -11.40
CA LEU A 195 25.76 -23.20 -11.88
C LEU A 195 26.55 -24.27 -11.11
N ASP A 196 27.02 -25.29 -11.82
CA ASP A 196 27.83 -26.39 -11.26
C ASP A 196 29.32 -26.00 -11.23
N TYR A 197 29.88 -25.62 -12.40
CA TYR A 197 31.23 -25.08 -12.56
C TYR A 197 31.41 -24.33 -13.88
N CYS A 198 32.48 -23.52 -13.95
CA CYS A 198 32.88 -22.77 -15.14
C CYS A 198 33.98 -23.52 -15.89
N THR A 199 33.78 -23.84 -17.16
CA THR A 199 34.83 -24.46 -18.00
C THR A 199 35.34 -23.47 -19.03
N LYS A 200 36.65 -23.44 -19.25
CA LYS A 200 37.29 -22.50 -20.18
C LYS A 200 36.86 -22.83 -21.60
N THR A 201 36.46 -21.84 -22.39
CA THR A 201 36.17 -22.08 -23.81
C THR A 201 37.41 -22.67 -24.49
N PRO A 202 37.31 -23.85 -25.13
CA PRO A 202 38.40 -24.38 -25.95
C PRO A 202 38.75 -23.35 -27.02
N GLY A 203 40.05 -23.07 -27.14
CA GLY A 203 40.70 -22.02 -27.91
C GLY A 203 39.91 -21.41 -29.06
N THR A 204 39.85 -20.08 -29.05
CA THR A 204 39.99 -19.25 -30.24
C THR A 204 41.31 -19.59 -30.96
N ASP A 205 41.37 -20.76 -31.58
CA ASP A 205 42.39 -21.12 -32.56
C ASP A 205 41.70 -21.86 -33.69
N ASN A 206 41.37 -21.10 -34.74
CA ASN A 206 41.32 -21.51 -36.13
C ASN A 206 40.49 -22.76 -36.50
N LYS A 207 39.22 -22.54 -36.87
CA LYS A 207 38.71 -22.57 -38.26
C LYS A 207 37.20 -22.89 -38.30
N LYS A 208 36.51 -22.08 -39.11
CA LYS A 208 35.18 -22.25 -39.72
C LYS A 208 34.48 -23.60 -39.53
N ALA A 209 33.26 -23.54 -39.00
CA ALA A 209 32.14 -24.31 -39.53
C ALA A 209 30.85 -23.51 -39.33
N ASP A 210 30.28 -23.04 -40.44
CA ASP A 210 28.98 -22.39 -40.53
C ASP A 210 27.86 -23.38 -40.16
N VAL A 211 27.04 -23.06 -39.16
CA VAL A 211 25.69 -23.63 -39.02
C VAL A 211 24.67 -22.49 -38.89
N LYS A 212 23.75 -22.50 -39.84
CA LYS A 212 22.79 -21.46 -40.19
C LYS A 212 21.52 -21.64 -39.36
N THR A 213 21.24 -20.77 -38.39
CA THR A 213 19.90 -20.64 -37.81
C THR A 213 19.22 -19.39 -38.36
N SER A 214 18.20 -19.64 -39.19
CA SER A 214 17.33 -18.67 -39.83
C SER A 214 16.50 -17.89 -38.80
N SER A 215 16.83 -16.62 -38.57
CA SER A 215 15.89 -15.66 -38.00
C SER A 215 15.31 -14.83 -39.15
N GLY A 216 14.06 -15.13 -39.51
CA GLY A 216 13.29 -14.35 -40.49
C GLY A 216 13.11 -12.92 -39.99
N ARG A 217 13.66 -11.96 -40.74
CA ARG A 217 13.50 -10.53 -40.51
C ARG A 217 12.29 -10.04 -41.31
N LEU A 218 11.16 -9.83 -40.65
CA LEU A 218 10.06 -9.04 -41.22
C LEU A 218 10.29 -7.55 -40.89
N LYS A 219 10.43 -6.74 -41.93
CA LYS A 219 10.35 -5.26 -41.85
C LYS A 219 8.90 -4.85 -41.58
N PRO A 220 8.64 -3.78 -40.81
CA PRO A 220 7.30 -3.20 -40.75
C PRO A 220 7.04 -2.36 -42.01
N GLY A 221 5.99 -2.73 -42.75
CA GLY A 221 5.43 -1.94 -43.84
C GLY A 221 4.36 -0.99 -43.29
N SER A 222 4.37 0.22 -43.83
CA SER A 222 3.49 1.35 -43.54
C SER A 222 2.00 1.06 -43.77
N SER A 223 1.15 1.48 -42.84
CA SER A 223 -0.29 1.69 -43.09
C SER A 223 -0.75 3.00 -42.46
N GLN A 224 -0.69 4.04 -43.29
CA GLN A 224 -1.26 5.36 -43.10
C GLN A 224 -2.80 5.27 -43.11
N VAL A 225 -3.39 4.65 -42.08
CA VAL A 225 -4.84 4.64 -41.81
C VAL A 225 -5.15 4.79 -40.30
N GLN A 226 -4.12 4.79 -39.44
CA GLN A 226 -4.28 4.87 -37.97
C GLN A 226 -4.23 6.31 -37.38
N ASN A 227 -4.14 7.35 -38.21
CA ASN A 227 -4.01 8.75 -37.73
C ASN A 227 -5.32 9.57 -37.79
N PHE A 228 -6.50 8.95 -37.85
CA PHE A 228 -7.77 9.71 -37.86
C PHE A 228 -8.76 9.38 -36.73
N PHE A 229 -8.56 8.32 -35.95
CA PHE A 229 -9.48 7.93 -34.85
C PHE A 229 -8.79 7.77 -33.49
N GLY A 230 -7.57 8.30 -33.32
CA GLY A 230 -6.78 8.19 -32.09
C GLY A 230 -6.97 9.30 -31.06
N GLU A 231 -7.88 10.26 -31.25
CA GLU A 231 -7.89 11.48 -30.43
C GLU A 231 -9.28 11.97 -29.99
N TRP A 232 -10.20 11.05 -29.71
CA TRP A 232 -11.40 11.36 -28.93
C TRP A 232 -11.43 10.52 -27.67
N SER A 233 -10.54 10.87 -26.72
CA SER A 233 -10.60 10.35 -25.38
C SER A 233 -11.71 11.10 -24.62
N LEU A 234 -12.86 10.44 -24.43
CA LEU A 234 -13.99 10.90 -23.61
C LEU A 234 -13.63 10.85 -22.11
N HIS A 235 -12.52 11.48 -21.73
CA HIS A 235 -12.15 11.69 -20.33
C HIS A 235 -12.74 13.03 -19.89
N PRO A 236 -13.70 13.03 -18.95
CA PRO A 236 -14.39 14.25 -18.51
C PRO A 236 -13.47 15.19 -17.72
N VAL A 237 -12.34 14.67 -17.23
CA VAL A 237 -11.33 15.41 -16.47
C VAL A 237 -10.04 15.48 -17.29
N GLY A 238 -9.51 16.69 -17.47
CA GLY A 238 -8.22 16.91 -18.11
C GLY A 238 -7.06 16.41 -17.23
N PRO A 239 -5.85 16.23 -17.80
CA PRO A 239 -4.66 15.85 -17.03
C PRO A 239 -4.25 16.90 -15.96
N ASP A 240 -4.88 18.07 -15.96
CA ASP A 240 -4.76 19.11 -14.93
C ASP A 240 -5.75 18.94 -13.75
N GLY A 241 -6.64 17.95 -13.79
CA GLY A 241 -7.65 17.67 -12.75
C GLY A 241 -8.90 18.55 -12.84
N ARG A 242 -9.07 19.34 -13.92
CA ARG A 242 -10.27 20.16 -14.14
C ARG A 242 -11.24 19.50 -15.10
N ILE A 243 -12.53 19.64 -14.79
CA ILE A 243 -13.62 19.16 -15.65
C ILE A 243 -13.63 19.98 -16.95
N LYS A 244 -13.61 19.30 -18.10
CA LYS A 244 -13.57 19.97 -19.40
C LYS A 244 -14.88 20.72 -19.68
N LEU A 245 -14.80 21.89 -20.30
CA LEU A 245 -15.93 22.80 -20.53
C LEU A 245 -17.13 22.14 -21.25
N TRP A 246 -16.88 21.19 -22.14
CA TRP A 246 -17.94 20.45 -22.86
C TRP A 246 -18.80 19.58 -21.94
N VAL A 247 -18.26 19.12 -20.80
CA VAL A 247 -18.99 18.32 -19.80
C VAL A 247 -20.07 19.16 -19.12
N TYR A 248 -19.77 20.43 -18.80
CA TYR A 248 -20.76 21.37 -18.29
C TYR A 248 -21.89 21.63 -19.31
N GLY A 249 -21.54 21.70 -20.60
CA GLY A 249 -22.51 21.80 -21.69
C GLY A 249 -23.44 20.58 -21.77
N VAL A 250 -22.90 19.37 -21.66
CA VAL A 250 -23.68 18.12 -21.67
C VAL A 250 -24.59 18.03 -20.43
N THR A 251 -24.11 18.43 -19.25
CA THR A 251 -24.93 18.45 -18.03
C THR A 251 -26.06 19.47 -18.09
N ALA A 252 -25.83 20.65 -18.68
CA ALA A 252 -26.86 21.68 -18.84
C ALA A 252 -27.96 21.22 -19.83
N VAL A 253 -27.58 20.57 -20.93
CA VAL A 253 -28.53 19.98 -21.89
C VAL A 253 -29.32 18.84 -21.24
N GLY A 254 -28.67 17.97 -20.48
CA GLY A 254 -29.34 16.91 -19.73
C GLY A 254 -30.37 17.44 -18.73
N PHE A 255 -30.03 18.51 -17.99
CA PHE A 255 -30.95 19.15 -17.05
C PHE A 255 -32.18 19.73 -17.75
N LEU A 256 -32.00 20.39 -18.91
CA LEU A 256 -33.11 20.91 -19.71
C LEU A 256 -34.03 19.80 -20.24
N VAL A 257 -33.47 18.65 -20.63
CA VAL A 257 -34.26 17.49 -21.07
C VAL A 257 -35.09 16.90 -19.92
N ILE A 258 -34.52 16.82 -18.71
CA ILE A 258 -35.24 16.33 -17.51
C ILE A 258 -36.39 17.28 -17.15
N VAL A 259 -36.16 18.59 -17.14
CA VAL A 259 -37.22 19.59 -16.89
C VAL A 259 -38.32 19.48 -17.94
N PHE A 260 -37.98 19.25 -19.20
CA PHE A 260 -38.94 19.04 -20.29
C PHE A 260 -39.77 17.77 -20.11
N ILE A 261 -39.16 16.65 -19.68
CA ILE A 261 -39.87 15.40 -19.38
C ILE A 261 -40.84 15.60 -18.20
N ILE A 262 -40.42 16.30 -17.15
CA ILE A 262 -41.28 16.62 -15.99
C ILE A 262 -42.47 17.48 -16.45
N ALA A 263 -42.23 18.50 -17.28
CA ALA A 263 -43.30 19.35 -17.82
C ALA A 263 -44.29 18.54 -18.69
N LEU A 264 -43.81 17.65 -19.55
CA LEU A 264 -44.67 16.76 -20.35
C LEU A 264 -45.48 15.79 -19.49
N SER A 265 -44.87 15.23 -18.43
CA SER A 265 -45.58 14.36 -17.49
C SER A 265 -46.70 15.09 -16.75
N PHE A 266 -46.49 16.36 -16.39
CA PHE A 266 -47.51 17.21 -15.76
C PHE A 266 -48.66 17.58 -16.70
N MET A 267 -48.35 17.75 -18.00
CA MET A 267 -49.36 18.05 -19.04
C MET A 267 -50.19 16.81 -19.40
N LEU A 268 -49.60 15.62 -19.35
CA LEU A 268 -50.29 14.34 -19.60
C LEU A 268 -51.11 13.86 -18.39
N TRP A 269 -50.88 14.40 -17.19
CA TRP A 269 -51.65 14.07 -15.98
C TRP A 269 -52.81 15.02 -15.68
N LYS A 270 -53.23 15.86 -16.64
CA LYS A 270 -54.40 16.74 -16.45
C LYS A 270 -55.70 16.10 -16.96
N ASN A 271 -56.35 15.42 -16.01
CA ASN A 271 -57.77 15.05 -15.87
C ASN A 271 -58.35 13.86 -16.64
N PRO A 272 -59.05 13.01 -15.87
CA PRO A 272 -60.48 12.82 -16.07
C PRO A 272 -61.30 13.27 -14.84
N LYS A 273 -62.46 13.87 -15.15
CA LYS A 273 -63.49 14.38 -14.24
C LYS A 273 -64.11 13.27 -13.36
N GLN A 274 -64.44 13.59 -12.11
CA GLN A 274 -65.62 13.04 -11.43
C GLN A 274 -66.36 14.08 -10.58
N ASN A 275 -67.55 14.43 -11.10
CA ASN A 275 -68.88 14.64 -10.51
C ASN A 275 -69.08 15.20 -9.09
N LYS A 276 -69.92 16.25 -9.08
CA LYS A 276 -70.60 16.88 -7.93
C LYS A 276 -71.64 15.97 -7.27
N SER A 277 -71.78 16.09 -5.95
CA SER A 277 -73.02 15.96 -5.14
C SER A 277 -72.63 16.33 -3.70
N SER A 278 -73.35 17.03 -2.83
CA SER A 278 -74.56 17.87 -2.79
C SER A 278 -74.57 18.45 -1.35
N SER A 279 -74.81 19.75 -1.17
CA SER A 279 -74.94 20.46 0.12
C SER A 279 -76.43 20.50 0.57
N PRO A 280 -76.95 21.31 1.56
CA PRO A 280 -76.42 22.19 2.63
C PRO A 280 -77.32 22.06 3.92
N PRO A 281 -77.78 23.08 4.71
CA PRO A 281 -77.34 24.48 4.98
C PRO A 281 -77.42 24.92 6.48
N GLN A 282 -76.83 26.07 6.81
CA GLN A 282 -77.62 27.16 7.42
C GLN A 282 -77.06 28.54 7.03
N LYS A 283 -78.03 29.44 6.79
CA LYS A 283 -78.09 30.75 6.11
C LYS A 283 -78.22 31.89 7.18
N PRO A 284 -78.47 33.18 6.84
CA PRO A 284 -77.91 34.10 5.82
C PRO A 284 -77.79 35.57 6.36
N LEU A 285 -77.64 36.53 5.41
CA LEU A 285 -77.89 38.00 5.42
C LEU A 285 -76.60 38.84 5.27
N THR A 286 -76.17 39.21 4.05
CA THR A 286 -76.70 40.15 3.01
C THR A 286 -75.96 41.48 3.03
N LEU A 287 -75.85 42.03 1.81
CA LEU A 287 -75.51 43.41 1.43
C LEU A 287 -74.01 43.74 1.46
N ALA A 288 -73.36 44.33 0.46
CA ALA A 288 -73.52 44.48 -1.00
C ALA A 288 -72.35 45.40 -1.43
N TYR A 289 -71.80 45.18 -2.64
CA TYR A 289 -71.07 46.18 -3.46
C TYR A 289 -69.75 46.76 -2.91
N ASP A 290 -68.71 47.08 -3.66
CA ASP A 290 -68.06 46.65 -4.91
C ASP A 290 -66.73 47.45 -4.90
N GLY A 291 -65.66 46.94 -5.50
CA GLY A 291 -64.45 47.75 -5.75
C GLY A 291 -63.11 47.10 -5.41
N ASP A 292 -62.50 46.56 -6.47
CA ASP A 292 -61.09 46.73 -6.87
C ASP A 292 -59.92 46.06 -6.13
N VAL A 293 -59.30 45.16 -6.92
CA VAL A 293 -57.86 45.11 -7.29
C VAL A 293 -56.85 44.68 -6.23
N ASP A 294 -56.46 43.41 -6.34
CA ASP A 294 -55.11 42.86 -6.24
C ASP A 294 -54.11 43.51 -5.28
N ILE A 295 -54.25 43.19 -3.99
CA ILE A 295 -53.14 43.19 -3.02
C ILE A 295 -53.15 41.85 -2.27
N SER A 296 -52.87 40.74 -2.96
CA SER A 296 -52.66 39.44 -2.30
C SER A 296 -51.35 38.74 -2.69
N SER A 297 -50.67 39.20 -3.74
CA SER A 297 -49.42 38.60 -4.22
C SER A 297 -48.16 39.03 -3.45
N SER A 298 -48.12 40.23 -2.84
CA SER A 298 -46.92 40.70 -2.10
C SER A 298 -46.80 40.16 -0.66
N ILE A 299 -47.90 39.74 -0.03
CA ILE A 299 -47.88 39.21 1.35
C ILE A 299 -47.52 37.71 1.37
N GLN A 300 -47.85 36.96 0.32
CA GLN A 300 -47.42 35.57 0.18
C GLN A 300 -45.93 35.42 -0.16
N PHE A 301 -45.36 36.33 -0.95
CA PHE A 301 -43.93 36.30 -1.28
C PHE A 301 -43.03 36.58 -0.08
N THR A 302 -43.41 37.53 0.78
CA THR A 302 -42.63 37.86 1.99
C THR A 302 -42.69 36.74 3.04
N SER A 303 -43.84 36.08 3.19
CA SER A 303 -43.98 34.90 4.07
C SER A 303 -43.16 33.69 3.59
N TRP A 304 -43.13 33.45 2.28
CA TRP A 304 -42.29 32.39 1.69
C TRP A 304 -40.79 32.64 1.84
N PHE A 305 -40.33 33.88 1.65
CA PHE A 305 -38.91 34.21 1.84
C PHE A 305 -38.46 34.05 3.29
N VAL A 306 -39.30 34.38 4.27
CA VAL A 306 -38.99 34.20 5.70
C VAL A 306 -38.97 32.71 6.07
N ALA A 307 -39.90 31.91 5.56
CA ALA A 307 -39.91 30.46 5.77
C ALA A 307 -38.71 29.77 5.10
N ALA A 308 -38.38 30.15 3.86
CA ALA A 308 -37.22 29.61 3.14
C ALA A 308 -35.91 29.98 3.83
N ARG A 309 -35.78 31.22 4.34
CA ARG A 309 -34.58 31.65 5.06
C ARG A 309 -34.41 30.91 6.39
N ARG A 310 -35.51 30.62 7.11
CA ARG A 310 -35.48 29.83 8.35
C ARG A 310 -35.09 28.37 8.11
N VAL A 311 -35.62 27.75 7.05
CA VAL A 311 -35.25 26.39 6.63
C VAL A 311 -33.80 26.34 6.15
N ILE A 312 -33.32 27.36 5.44
CA ILE A 312 -31.91 27.45 5.01
C ILE A 312 -30.97 27.64 6.20
N THR A 313 -31.35 28.43 7.21
CA THR A 313 -30.54 28.58 8.44
C THR A 313 -30.53 27.29 9.26
N GLU A 314 -31.66 26.60 9.41
CA GLU A 314 -31.71 25.30 10.09
C GLU A 314 -30.97 24.21 9.30
N LEU A 315 -30.98 24.26 7.97
CA LEU A 315 -30.15 23.38 7.12
C LEU A 315 -28.67 23.75 7.18
N LEU A 316 -28.30 25.02 7.32
CA LEU A 316 -26.91 25.47 7.49
C LEU A 316 -26.37 25.13 8.88
N GLU A 317 -27.18 25.24 9.92
CA GLU A 317 -26.84 24.83 11.30
C GLU A 317 -26.78 23.31 11.40
N ALA A 318 -27.68 22.57 10.73
CA ALA A 318 -27.58 21.11 10.58
C ALA A 318 -26.33 20.72 9.76
N HIS A 319 -25.99 21.47 8.70
CA HIS A 319 -24.78 21.22 7.91
C HIS A 319 -23.49 21.56 8.69
N GLN A 320 -23.52 22.55 9.59
CA GLN A 320 -22.42 22.85 10.51
C GLN A 320 -22.29 21.81 11.63
N HIS A 321 -23.39 21.28 12.17
CA HIS A 321 -23.37 20.19 13.16
C HIS A 321 -22.97 18.84 12.55
N ILE A 322 -23.34 18.58 11.29
CA ILE A 322 -22.87 17.43 10.52
C ILE A 322 -21.37 17.57 10.21
N ASN A 323 -20.89 18.75 9.81
CA ASN A 323 -19.45 18.98 9.56
C ASN A 323 -18.57 18.97 10.83
N GLN A 324 -19.13 19.14 12.03
CA GLN A 324 -18.39 18.95 13.29
C GLN A 324 -18.32 17.48 13.73
N SER A 325 -19.18 16.61 13.22
CA SER A 325 -19.22 15.18 13.57
C SER A 325 -18.62 14.25 12.52
N THR A 326 -18.31 14.75 11.33
CA THR A 326 -17.55 14.01 10.29
C THR A 326 -16.33 14.80 9.82
N MET A 327 -15.31 14.93 10.67
CA MET A 327 -13.96 14.92 10.12
C MET A 327 -13.66 13.47 9.75
N ALA A 328 -13.60 13.15 8.46
CA ALA A 328 -12.98 11.91 8.01
C ALA A 328 -11.53 11.93 8.51
N TYR A 329 -11.23 11.11 9.51
CA TYR A 329 -9.86 10.96 9.99
C TYR A 329 -9.06 10.30 8.87
N ALA A 330 -8.07 11.02 8.34
CA ALA A 330 -7.19 10.46 7.31
C ALA A 330 -6.21 9.46 7.96
N PHE A 331 -6.71 8.27 8.30
CA PHE A 331 -5.89 7.17 8.76
C PHE A 331 -5.06 6.60 7.62
N LYS A 332 -3.84 6.14 7.95
CA LYS A 332 -3.00 5.38 7.03
C LYS A 332 -3.36 3.91 7.15
N CYS A 333 -3.72 3.29 6.03
CA CYS A 333 -4.01 1.87 5.97
C CYS A 333 -2.77 1.07 6.41
N LEU A 334 -2.96 0.05 7.26
CA LEU A 334 -1.86 -0.83 7.67
C LEU A 334 -1.24 -1.55 6.46
N ALA A 335 -2.04 -1.89 5.46
CA ALA A 335 -1.57 -2.55 4.23
C ALA A 335 -0.61 -1.69 3.40
N ASP A 336 -0.58 -0.36 3.58
CA ASP A 336 0.37 0.53 2.88
C ASP A 336 1.80 0.46 3.47
N ASP A 337 1.94 -0.03 4.72
CA ASP A 337 3.22 -0.30 5.38
C ASP A 337 3.48 -1.81 5.46
N ASN A 338 4.00 -2.38 4.38
CA ASN A 338 4.32 -3.81 4.28
C ASN A 338 5.15 -4.34 5.46
N SER A 339 6.14 -3.57 5.96
CA SER A 339 6.99 -4.07 7.03
C SER A 339 6.22 -4.18 8.35
N ARG A 340 5.35 -3.21 8.62
CA ARG A 340 4.54 -3.20 9.83
C ARG A 340 3.39 -4.19 9.74
N TYR A 341 2.69 -4.22 8.60
CA TYR A 341 1.66 -5.21 8.30
C TYR A 341 2.15 -6.64 8.55
N LEU A 342 3.32 -7.00 8.00
CA LEU A 342 3.87 -8.35 8.19
C LEU A 342 4.18 -8.68 9.65
N LYS A 343 4.68 -7.72 10.43
CA LYS A 343 4.94 -7.90 11.87
C LYS A 343 3.63 -8.07 12.65
N SER A 344 2.64 -7.24 12.38
CA SER A 344 1.31 -7.31 12.99
C SER A 344 0.60 -8.61 12.63
N PHE A 345 0.64 -9.03 11.36
CA PHE A 345 0.07 -10.28 10.89
C PHE A 345 0.75 -11.50 11.51
N GLN A 346 2.08 -11.52 11.56
CA GLN A 346 2.81 -12.60 12.24
C GLN A 346 2.42 -12.68 13.73
N LEU A 347 2.34 -11.54 14.41
CA LEU A 347 1.92 -11.50 15.81
C LEU A 347 0.47 -11.96 15.99
N PHE A 348 -0.44 -11.59 15.07
CA PHE A 348 -1.80 -12.11 15.04
C PHE A 348 -1.82 -13.64 14.94
N LEU A 349 -1.03 -14.24 14.05
CA LEU A 349 -0.92 -15.69 13.94
C LEU A 349 -0.34 -16.34 15.21
N GLU A 350 0.65 -15.70 15.85
CA GLU A 350 1.24 -16.18 17.11
C GLU A 350 0.27 -16.13 18.30
N ARG A 351 -0.71 -15.21 18.26
CA ARG A 351 -1.66 -14.94 19.36
C ARG A 351 -3.07 -15.45 19.10
N SER A 352 -3.32 -16.03 17.92
CA SER A 352 -4.62 -16.57 17.55
C SER A 352 -4.58 -18.07 17.32
N THR A 353 -5.77 -18.66 17.31
CA THR A 353 -5.98 -20.04 16.86
C THR A 353 -6.38 -20.11 15.38
N GLU A 354 -6.06 -19.08 14.58
CA GLU A 354 -6.47 -18.93 13.18
C GLU A 354 -6.07 -20.14 12.32
N HIS A 355 -4.77 -20.40 12.20
CA HIS A 355 -4.28 -21.55 11.43
C HIS A 355 -4.70 -22.89 12.07
N GLN A 356 -4.90 -22.92 13.39
CA GLN A 356 -5.33 -24.14 14.07
C GLN A 356 -6.76 -24.51 13.67
N CYS A 357 -7.72 -23.58 13.72
CA CYS A 357 -9.11 -23.88 13.38
C CYS A 357 -9.27 -24.22 11.89
N MET A 358 -8.47 -23.60 11.01
CA MET A 358 -8.44 -23.97 9.59
C MET A 358 -7.91 -25.39 9.39
N ARG A 359 -6.83 -25.78 10.07
CA ARG A 359 -6.32 -27.16 10.02
C ARG A 359 -7.35 -28.15 10.56
N ASP A 360 -7.98 -27.86 11.69
CA ASP A 360 -9.02 -28.73 12.25
C ASP A 360 -10.17 -28.96 11.25
N PHE A 361 -10.58 -27.91 10.54
CA PHE A 361 -11.57 -28.02 9.47
C PHE A 361 -11.04 -28.81 8.25
N ILE A 362 -9.81 -28.56 7.82
CA ILE A 362 -9.18 -29.24 6.67
C ILE A 362 -9.04 -30.74 6.91
N HIS A 363 -8.70 -31.15 8.13
CA HIS A 363 -8.52 -32.56 8.49
C HIS A 363 -9.84 -33.24 8.90
N GLY A 364 -10.82 -32.48 9.43
CA GLY A 364 -12.07 -33.03 9.95
C GLY A 364 -13.28 -32.92 9.02
N GLY A 365 -13.46 -31.80 8.32
CA GLY A 365 -14.68 -31.49 7.55
C GLY A 365 -14.48 -31.39 6.04
N LEU A 366 -13.34 -30.85 5.59
CA LEU A 366 -13.02 -30.71 4.18
C LEU A 366 -12.89 -32.04 3.39
N PRO A 367 -12.40 -33.17 3.96
CA PRO A 367 -12.13 -34.37 3.16
C PRO A 367 -13.37 -34.95 2.48
N ASP A 368 -14.56 -34.84 3.06
CA ASP A 368 -15.82 -35.29 2.46
C ASP A 368 -16.25 -34.41 1.28
N ILE A 369 -15.94 -33.11 1.37
CA ILE A 369 -16.17 -32.15 0.29
C ILE A 369 -15.23 -32.45 -0.87
N LEU A 370 -13.94 -32.69 -0.58
CA LEU A 370 -12.94 -33.04 -1.59
C LEU A 370 -13.22 -34.40 -2.25
N ALA A 371 -13.84 -35.34 -1.54
CA ALA A 371 -14.24 -36.62 -2.15
C ALA A 371 -15.29 -36.44 -3.27
N SER A 372 -16.09 -35.37 -3.21
CA SER A 372 -17.15 -35.10 -4.19
C SER A 372 -16.67 -34.38 -5.47
N ILE A 373 -15.45 -33.86 -5.48
CA ILE A 373 -14.86 -33.23 -6.67
C ILE A 373 -14.05 -34.28 -7.46
N GLY A 374 -13.90 -34.07 -8.77
CA GLY A 374 -12.89 -34.83 -9.51
C GLY A 374 -13.21 -36.29 -9.87
N GLU A 375 -14.41 -36.79 -9.57
CA GLU A 375 -14.79 -38.19 -9.79
C GLU A 375 -14.49 -38.67 -11.23
N GLY A 376 -13.63 -39.69 -11.35
CA GLY A 376 -13.23 -40.30 -12.62
C GLY A 376 -12.28 -39.46 -13.49
N LYS A 377 -11.79 -38.31 -13.01
CA LYS A 377 -10.88 -37.46 -13.78
C LYS A 377 -9.41 -37.91 -13.65
N PRO A 378 -8.62 -37.89 -14.73
CA PRO A 378 -7.20 -38.20 -14.68
C PRO A 378 -6.35 -37.07 -14.08
N SER A 379 -6.90 -35.86 -14.00
CA SER A 379 -6.26 -34.69 -13.43
C SER A 379 -7.27 -33.74 -12.80
N LEU A 380 -6.89 -33.06 -11.72
CA LEU A 380 -7.69 -32.04 -11.04
C LEU A 380 -7.07 -30.67 -11.21
N ASN A 381 -7.88 -29.67 -11.57
CA ASN A 381 -7.45 -28.28 -11.63
C ASN A 381 -7.84 -27.56 -10.34
N ILE A 382 -6.84 -27.07 -9.61
CA ILE A 382 -7.00 -26.36 -8.35
C ILE A 382 -6.53 -24.92 -8.53
N LEU A 383 -7.27 -23.96 -7.97
CA LEU A 383 -6.93 -22.54 -8.02
C LEU A 383 -6.97 -21.94 -6.62
N GLY A 384 -5.80 -21.58 -6.09
CA GLY A 384 -5.68 -20.80 -4.87
C GLY A 384 -5.56 -19.31 -5.21
N VAL A 385 -6.47 -18.51 -4.66
CA VAL A 385 -6.47 -17.06 -4.87
C VAL A 385 -6.21 -16.38 -3.53
N GLY A 386 -5.15 -15.58 -3.44
CA GLY A 386 -4.66 -15.01 -2.18
C GLY A 386 -4.02 -16.06 -1.27
N SER A 387 -3.25 -17.00 -1.84
CA SER A 387 -2.68 -18.14 -1.09
C SER A 387 -1.61 -17.77 -0.05
N GLY A 388 -1.06 -16.55 -0.08
CA GLY A 388 -0.02 -16.13 0.84
C GLY A 388 1.21 -17.04 0.79
N ALA A 389 1.67 -17.50 1.97
CA ALA A 389 2.83 -18.38 2.10
C ALA A 389 2.53 -19.87 1.84
N GLY A 390 1.27 -20.23 1.55
CA GLY A 390 0.87 -21.56 1.09
C GLY A 390 0.79 -22.67 2.13
N GLU A 391 0.88 -22.34 3.43
CA GLU A 391 0.80 -23.34 4.50
C GLU A 391 -0.55 -24.06 4.49
N ILE A 392 -1.64 -23.31 4.34
CA ILE A 392 -3.00 -23.84 4.30
C ILE A 392 -3.27 -24.57 2.97
N ASP A 393 -2.77 -24.04 1.84
CA ASP A 393 -2.87 -24.70 0.55
C ASP A 393 -2.27 -26.11 0.56
N LEU A 394 -1.07 -26.27 1.12
CA LEU A 394 -0.40 -27.57 1.16
C LEU A 394 -1.13 -28.58 2.07
N GLU A 395 -1.74 -28.13 3.16
CA GLU A 395 -2.62 -28.97 3.98
C GLU A 395 -3.84 -29.45 3.19
N MET A 396 -4.47 -28.57 2.41
CA MET A 396 -5.59 -28.94 1.55
C MET A 396 -5.17 -29.89 0.42
N LEU A 397 -4.03 -29.63 -0.22
CA LEU A 397 -3.49 -30.49 -1.28
C LEU A 397 -3.14 -31.89 -0.75
N SER A 398 -2.62 -31.98 0.48
CA SER A 398 -2.40 -33.26 1.16
C SER A 398 -3.70 -34.04 1.32
N GLN A 399 -4.76 -33.41 1.84
CA GLN A 399 -6.08 -34.05 1.96
C GLN A 399 -6.69 -34.42 0.60
N LEU A 400 -6.47 -33.59 -0.43
CA LEU A 400 -6.91 -33.87 -1.78
C LEU A 400 -6.24 -35.11 -2.36
N GLN A 401 -4.91 -35.23 -2.22
CA GLN A 401 -4.15 -36.39 -2.68
C GLN A 401 -4.56 -37.67 -1.93
N LEU A 402 -4.90 -37.58 -0.64
CA LEU A 402 -5.43 -38.72 0.12
C LEU A 402 -6.78 -39.20 -0.40
N LYS A 403 -7.66 -38.29 -0.83
CA LYS A 403 -8.97 -38.63 -1.40
C LYS A 403 -8.89 -39.06 -2.86
N HIS A 404 -7.88 -38.61 -3.59
CA HIS A 404 -7.66 -38.89 -5.01
C HIS A 404 -6.25 -39.45 -5.26
N PRO A 405 -5.94 -40.66 -4.75
CA PRO A 405 -4.59 -41.21 -4.83
C PRO A 405 -4.14 -41.43 -6.28
N GLY A 406 -2.96 -40.92 -6.61
CA GLY A 406 -2.33 -41.05 -7.93
C GLY A 406 -2.91 -40.14 -9.03
N VAL A 407 -3.92 -39.31 -8.71
CA VAL A 407 -4.47 -38.33 -9.65
C VAL A 407 -3.51 -37.14 -9.75
N LYS A 408 -3.26 -36.65 -10.98
CA LYS A 408 -2.43 -35.46 -11.20
C LYS A 408 -3.17 -34.21 -10.73
N VAL A 409 -2.49 -33.31 -10.04
CA VAL A 409 -3.07 -32.05 -9.56
C VAL A 409 -2.35 -30.88 -10.24
N GLU A 410 -3.10 -30.07 -10.97
CA GLU A 410 -2.62 -28.82 -11.57
C GLU A 410 -3.06 -27.67 -10.65
N ASN A 411 -2.16 -27.24 -9.77
CA ASN A 411 -2.39 -26.19 -8.78
C ASN A 411 -1.91 -24.83 -9.30
N GLU A 412 -2.85 -23.93 -9.58
CA GLU A 412 -2.56 -22.54 -9.94
C GLU A 412 -2.70 -21.64 -8.71
N VAL A 413 -1.71 -20.78 -8.49
CA VAL A 413 -1.65 -19.86 -7.35
C VAL A 413 -1.69 -18.43 -7.85
N VAL A 414 -2.59 -17.61 -7.32
CA VAL A 414 -2.69 -16.16 -7.57
C VAL A 414 -2.33 -15.42 -6.29
N GLU A 415 -1.18 -14.77 -6.28
CA GLU A 415 -0.65 -14.06 -5.11
C GLU A 415 0.20 -12.85 -5.53
N PRO A 416 -0.21 -11.61 -5.20
CA PRO A 416 0.51 -10.41 -5.64
C PRO A 416 1.85 -10.16 -4.90
N SER A 417 1.96 -10.59 -3.64
CA SER A 417 3.15 -10.37 -2.81
C SER A 417 4.30 -11.26 -3.23
N GLU A 418 5.40 -10.63 -3.64
CA GLU A 418 6.64 -11.34 -3.99
C GLU A 418 7.24 -12.10 -2.81
N GLU A 419 7.16 -11.52 -1.62
CA GLU A 419 7.68 -12.14 -0.41
C GLU A 419 6.89 -13.41 -0.04
N MET A 420 5.56 -13.33 -0.07
CA MET A 420 4.70 -14.48 0.23
C MET A 420 4.86 -15.58 -0.83
N MET A 421 4.88 -15.20 -2.10
CA MET A 421 5.15 -16.10 -3.22
C MET A 421 6.51 -16.83 -3.06
N HIS A 422 7.54 -16.11 -2.61
CA HIS A 422 8.85 -16.71 -2.35
C HIS A 422 8.79 -17.69 -1.17
N LYS A 423 8.10 -17.34 -0.07
CA LYS A 423 7.89 -18.24 1.08
C LYS A 423 7.15 -19.51 0.67
N TYR A 424 6.10 -19.40 -0.15
CA TYR A 424 5.35 -20.55 -0.66
C TYR A 424 6.24 -21.46 -1.52
N LYS A 425 6.98 -20.91 -2.50
CA LYS A 425 7.92 -21.71 -3.30
C LYS A 425 8.98 -22.42 -2.44
N ALA A 426 9.48 -21.75 -1.40
CA ALA A 426 10.44 -22.33 -0.47
C ALA A 426 9.82 -23.40 0.45
N LEU A 427 8.53 -23.31 0.74
CA LEU A 427 7.79 -24.33 1.48
C LEU A 427 7.53 -25.56 0.61
N VAL A 428 7.10 -25.37 -0.64
CA VAL A 428 6.91 -26.44 -1.64
C VAL A 428 8.20 -27.24 -1.82
N SER A 429 9.36 -26.58 -1.97
CA SER A 429 10.64 -27.27 -2.18
C SER A 429 11.10 -28.14 -0.99
N LYS A 430 10.55 -27.90 0.20
CA LYS A 430 10.84 -28.66 1.42
C LYS A 430 9.76 -29.70 1.74
N THR A 431 8.62 -29.65 1.06
CA THR A 431 7.47 -30.49 1.38
C THR A 431 7.55 -31.81 0.59
N PRO A 432 7.61 -32.97 1.25
CA PRO A 432 7.63 -34.26 0.57
C PRO A 432 6.27 -34.60 -0.04
N ASN A 433 6.21 -35.64 -0.88
CA ASN A 433 4.99 -36.22 -1.44
C ASN A 433 4.19 -35.33 -2.42
N LEU A 434 4.84 -34.32 -3.01
CA LEU A 434 4.23 -33.44 -4.04
C LEU A 434 4.51 -33.91 -5.49
N GLU A 435 4.95 -35.15 -5.70
CA GLU A 435 5.32 -35.68 -7.03
C GLU A 435 4.19 -35.65 -8.08
N HIS A 436 2.94 -35.64 -7.61
CA HIS A 436 1.75 -35.58 -8.46
C HIS A 436 1.14 -34.18 -8.56
N VAL A 437 1.77 -33.16 -7.97
CA VAL A 437 1.27 -31.77 -7.95
C VAL A 437 2.16 -30.86 -8.78
N ASN A 438 1.61 -30.30 -9.85
CA ASN A 438 2.23 -29.26 -10.65
C ASN A 438 1.78 -27.88 -10.15
N PHE A 439 2.74 -26.98 -9.96
CA PHE A 439 2.48 -25.61 -9.50
C PHE A 439 2.65 -24.60 -10.64
N THR A 440 1.63 -23.77 -10.84
CA THR A 440 1.69 -22.58 -11.69
C THR A 440 1.58 -21.33 -10.81
N TRP A 441 2.51 -20.39 -10.98
CA TRP A 441 2.63 -19.23 -10.10
C TRP A 441 2.27 -17.95 -10.84
N ASN A 442 1.16 -17.33 -10.45
CA ASN A 442 0.65 -16.09 -11.02
C ASN A 442 0.86 -14.94 -10.02
N ARG A 443 1.93 -14.16 -10.20
CA ARG A 443 2.17 -12.95 -9.40
C ARG A 443 1.30 -11.80 -9.90
N MET A 444 0.09 -11.73 -9.38
CA MET A 444 -0.92 -10.72 -9.71
C MET A 444 -2.03 -10.73 -8.66
N THR A 445 -2.80 -9.65 -8.62
CA THR A 445 -4.03 -9.55 -7.82
C THR A 445 -5.17 -10.40 -8.41
N ALA A 446 -6.21 -10.65 -7.63
CA ALA A 446 -7.41 -11.34 -8.12
C ALA A 446 -8.07 -10.60 -9.30
N SER A 447 -8.12 -9.26 -9.25
CA SER A 447 -8.68 -8.42 -10.32
C SER A 447 -7.83 -8.45 -11.59
N GLU A 448 -6.50 -8.40 -11.46
CA GLU A 448 -5.60 -8.56 -12.62
C GLU A 448 -5.72 -9.95 -13.24
N PHE A 449 -5.85 -11.00 -12.42
CA PHE A 449 -6.09 -12.35 -12.90
C PHE A 449 -7.41 -12.45 -13.67
N GLU A 450 -8.49 -11.86 -13.16
CA GLU A 450 -9.77 -11.80 -13.88
C GLU A 450 -9.63 -11.11 -15.24
N ASN A 451 -8.99 -9.94 -15.29
CA ASN A 451 -8.77 -9.21 -16.54
C ASN A 451 -7.96 -10.04 -17.53
N HIS A 452 -6.86 -10.65 -17.06
CA HIS A 452 -6.02 -11.52 -17.86
C HIS A 452 -6.79 -12.71 -18.43
N TRP A 453 -7.64 -13.32 -17.61
CA TRP A 453 -8.48 -14.45 -17.97
C TRP A 453 -9.47 -14.11 -19.09
N ARG A 454 -10.12 -12.94 -18.96
CA ARG A 454 -11.07 -12.42 -19.95
C ARG A 454 -10.37 -12.05 -21.26
N GLU A 455 -9.25 -11.35 -21.20
CA GLU A 455 -8.48 -10.92 -22.38
C GLU A 455 -7.94 -12.10 -23.19
N LYS A 456 -7.36 -13.09 -22.51
CA LYS A 456 -6.83 -14.30 -23.15
C LYS A 456 -7.89 -15.31 -23.55
N LYS A 457 -9.17 -15.07 -23.20
CA LYS A 457 -10.31 -15.97 -23.47
C LYS A 457 -10.02 -17.40 -23.01
N LEU A 458 -9.47 -17.54 -21.81
CA LEU A 458 -9.15 -18.84 -21.24
C LEU A 458 -10.44 -19.61 -20.99
N THR A 459 -10.48 -20.87 -21.44
CA THR A 459 -11.64 -21.76 -21.30
C THR A 459 -11.41 -22.87 -20.28
N LYS A 460 -10.25 -22.87 -19.61
CA LYS A 460 -9.93 -23.83 -18.54
C LYS A 460 -11.00 -23.74 -17.44
N LYS A 461 -11.30 -24.87 -16.81
CA LYS A 461 -12.28 -24.95 -15.73
C LYS A 461 -11.65 -25.60 -14.51
N MET A 462 -12.03 -25.12 -13.34
CA MET A 462 -11.47 -25.53 -12.05
C MET A 462 -12.38 -26.55 -11.36
N ASP A 463 -11.75 -27.50 -10.70
CA ASP A 463 -12.42 -28.51 -9.87
C ASP A 463 -12.52 -28.06 -8.41
N PHE A 464 -11.55 -27.26 -7.96
CA PHE A 464 -11.59 -26.61 -6.67
C PHE A 464 -10.98 -25.22 -6.77
N ILE A 465 -11.66 -24.24 -6.19
CA ILE A 465 -11.13 -22.89 -6.02
C ILE A 465 -11.22 -22.57 -4.55
N HIS A 466 -10.19 -21.96 -3.97
CA HIS A 466 -10.26 -21.44 -2.61
C HIS A 466 -9.82 -19.98 -2.53
N MET A 467 -10.54 -19.21 -1.72
CA MET A 467 -10.28 -17.80 -1.42
C MET A 467 -10.27 -17.65 0.10
N ILE A 468 -9.09 -17.70 0.70
CA ILE A 468 -8.91 -17.74 2.15
C ILE A 468 -8.39 -16.38 2.62
N GLN A 469 -9.15 -15.71 3.50
CA GLN A 469 -8.76 -14.47 4.16
C GLN A 469 -8.24 -13.35 3.23
N MET A 470 -8.81 -13.23 2.04
CA MET A 470 -8.28 -12.33 0.99
C MET A 470 -9.32 -11.39 0.38
N LEU A 471 -10.62 -11.62 0.59
CA LEU A 471 -11.68 -10.80 -0.01
C LEU A 471 -11.75 -9.38 0.59
N TYR A 472 -11.03 -9.13 1.68
CA TYR A 472 -10.82 -7.79 2.26
C TYR A 472 -10.08 -6.85 1.31
N TYR A 473 -9.28 -7.41 0.40
CA TYR A 473 -8.36 -6.67 -0.48
C TYR A 473 -8.86 -6.51 -1.91
N VAL A 474 -10.15 -6.77 -2.17
CA VAL A 474 -10.76 -6.60 -3.48
C VAL A 474 -11.83 -5.52 -3.46
N ALA A 475 -11.95 -4.77 -4.56
CA ALA A 475 -12.87 -3.64 -4.64
C ALA A 475 -14.37 -4.06 -4.70
N ASP A 476 -14.66 -5.24 -5.23
CA ASP A 476 -16.03 -5.79 -5.24
C ASP A 476 -15.99 -7.30 -4.93
N PRO A 477 -16.15 -7.68 -3.65
CA PRO A 477 -16.13 -9.08 -3.23
C PRO A 477 -17.21 -9.91 -3.91
N GLY A 478 -18.41 -9.36 -4.13
CA GLY A 478 -19.52 -10.09 -4.75
C GLY A 478 -19.27 -10.39 -6.23
N ALA A 479 -18.79 -9.39 -6.98
CA ALA A 479 -18.39 -9.59 -8.37
C ALA A 479 -17.23 -10.58 -8.49
N THR A 480 -16.22 -10.45 -7.60
CA THR A 480 -15.07 -11.35 -7.56
C THR A 480 -15.51 -12.80 -7.32
N VAL A 481 -16.36 -13.04 -6.32
CA VAL A 481 -16.94 -14.37 -6.04
C VAL A 481 -17.71 -14.91 -7.23
N SER A 482 -18.52 -14.08 -7.89
CA SER A 482 -19.28 -14.49 -9.09
C SER A 482 -18.35 -14.89 -10.25
N PHE A 483 -17.25 -14.15 -10.45
CA PHE A 483 -16.27 -14.47 -11.47
C PHE A 483 -15.62 -15.82 -11.21
N PHE A 484 -15.06 -16.05 -10.01
CA PHE A 484 -14.38 -17.31 -9.70
C PHE A 484 -15.34 -18.50 -9.68
N GLN A 485 -16.58 -18.33 -9.18
CA GLN A 485 -17.61 -19.36 -9.29
C GLN A 485 -17.85 -19.76 -10.76
N SER A 486 -17.90 -18.79 -11.68
CA SER A 486 -18.10 -19.07 -13.11
C SER A 486 -16.99 -19.89 -13.76
N LEU A 487 -15.82 -20.01 -13.11
CA LEU A 487 -14.70 -20.83 -13.56
C LEU A 487 -14.84 -22.30 -13.16
N LEU A 488 -15.83 -22.66 -12.34
CA LEU A 488 -16.02 -24.03 -11.88
C LEU A 488 -16.50 -24.97 -13.00
N ASN A 489 -16.04 -26.21 -12.93
CA ASN A 489 -16.63 -27.36 -13.61
C ASN A 489 -17.98 -27.73 -12.97
N LYS A 490 -18.81 -28.53 -13.66
CA LYS A 490 -20.15 -28.95 -13.17
C LYS A 490 -20.18 -29.49 -11.72
N ASN A 491 -19.12 -30.18 -11.28
CA ASN A 491 -18.99 -30.70 -9.91
C ASN A 491 -17.90 -29.99 -9.11
N GLY A 492 -17.39 -28.87 -9.63
CA GLY A 492 -16.37 -28.07 -8.97
C GLY A 492 -16.95 -27.32 -7.80
N LYS A 493 -16.08 -26.97 -6.84
CA LYS A 493 -16.48 -26.22 -5.65
C LYS A 493 -15.60 -25.00 -5.45
N LEU A 494 -16.22 -23.90 -5.07
CA LEU A 494 -15.54 -22.69 -4.59
C LEU A 494 -15.68 -22.63 -3.06
N MET A 495 -14.56 -22.60 -2.36
CA MET A 495 -14.48 -22.40 -0.91
C MET A 495 -14.03 -20.97 -0.60
N ILE A 496 -14.73 -20.31 0.30
CA ILE A 496 -14.38 -18.98 0.80
C ILE A 496 -14.25 -19.09 2.31
N ILE A 497 -13.13 -18.63 2.87
CA ILE A 497 -12.96 -18.50 4.32
C ILE A 497 -12.76 -17.02 4.66
N LEU A 498 -13.65 -16.50 5.50
CA LEU A 498 -13.56 -15.16 6.08
C LEU A 498 -13.95 -15.21 7.55
N VAL A 499 -13.73 -14.12 8.26
CA VAL A 499 -14.33 -13.88 9.59
C VAL A 499 -15.85 -14.00 9.53
N SER A 500 -16.43 -14.71 10.50
CA SER A 500 -17.87 -15.00 10.55
C SER A 500 -18.68 -13.76 10.89
N ASP A 501 -19.93 -13.75 10.43
CA ASP A 501 -21.03 -12.90 10.90
C ASP A 501 -21.33 -12.99 12.42
N LYS A 502 -20.72 -13.95 13.12
CA LYS A 502 -20.80 -14.13 14.59
C LYS A 502 -19.49 -13.80 15.32
N SER A 503 -18.49 -13.29 14.61
CA SER A 503 -17.21 -12.92 15.18
C SER A 503 -17.27 -11.55 15.84
N GLY A 504 -16.27 -11.24 16.68
CA GLY A 504 -16.08 -9.90 17.21
C GLY A 504 -15.74 -8.88 16.11
N TRP A 505 -15.23 -9.34 14.95
CA TRP A 505 -14.96 -8.48 13.79
C TRP A 505 -16.23 -7.88 13.21
N GLU A 506 -17.31 -8.67 13.12
CA GLU A 506 -18.63 -8.17 12.68
C GLU A 506 -19.10 -7.03 13.58
N SER A 507 -19.02 -7.22 14.90
CA SER A 507 -19.41 -6.22 15.90
C SER A 507 -18.54 -4.96 15.80
N LEU A 508 -17.22 -5.14 15.70
CA LEU A 508 -16.23 -4.06 15.62
C LEU A 508 -16.45 -3.21 14.37
N TRP A 509 -16.48 -3.85 13.22
CA TRP A 509 -16.59 -3.15 11.95
C TRP A 509 -17.95 -2.50 11.74
N LYS A 510 -19.06 -3.10 12.21
CA LYS A 510 -20.37 -2.43 12.19
C LYS A 510 -20.42 -1.21 13.10
N THR A 511 -19.74 -1.27 14.25
CA THR A 511 -19.76 -0.16 15.22
C THR A 511 -18.88 1.00 14.78
N TYR A 512 -17.73 0.70 14.17
CA TYR A 512 -16.72 1.68 13.77
C TYR A 512 -16.59 1.79 12.24
N GLU A 513 -17.64 1.45 11.49
CA GLU A 513 -17.62 1.38 10.03
C GLU A 513 -17.13 2.69 9.42
N THR A 514 -17.72 3.80 9.87
CA THR A 514 -17.40 5.13 9.37
C THR A 514 -16.00 5.60 9.75
N GLN A 515 -15.33 4.97 10.71
CA GLN A 515 -14.00 5.37 11.20
C GLN A 515 -12.90 4.48 10.61
N LEU A 516 -13.15 3.19 10.43
CA LEU A 516 -12.15 2.21 10.02
C LEU A 516 -12.24 1.84 8.53
N CYS A 517 -13.44 1.84 7.94
CA CYS A 517 -13.70 1.23 6.64
C CYS A 517 -13.68 2.24 5.47
N GLN A 518 -12.94 3.35 5.60
CA GLN A 518 -12.93 4.46 4.63
C GLN A 518 -11.90 4.33 3.50
N SER A 519 -11.10 3.26 3.46
CA SER A 519 -10.04 3.12 2.46
C SER A 519 -10.54 2.48 1.16
N ASP A 520 -9.92 2.82 0.03
CA ASP A 520 -10.24 2.25 -1.29
C ASP A 520 -9.90 0.75 -1.41
N ILE A 521 -9.15 0.17 -0.46
CA ILE A 521 -8.55 -1.19 -0.57
C ILE A 521 -8.90 -2.10 0.60
N SER A 522 -9.07 -1.60 1.83
CA SER A 522 -9.48 -2.40 3.00
C SER A 522 -10.98 -2.25 3.23
N GLN A 523 -11.73 -3.25 2.78
CA GLN A 523 -13.16 -3.33 3.03
C GLN A 523 -13.41 -4.17 4.27
N CYS A 524 -14.21 -3.63 5.20
CA CYS A 524 -14.72 -4.34 6.35
C CYS A 524 -15.77 -5.40 5.93
N VAL A 525 -15.30 -6.46 5.29
CA VAL A 525 -16.12 -7.50 4.68
C VAL A 525 -16.12 -8.72 5.57
N THR A 526 -17.27 -9.13 6.07
CA THR A 526 -17.39 -10.43 6.74
C THR A 526 -18.16 -11.41 5.87
N MET A 527 -18.32 -12.64 6.36
CA MET A 527 -19.20 -13.60 5.71
C MET A 527 -20.65 -13.11 5.61
N SER A 528 -21.10 -12.15 6.44
CA SER A 528 -22.46 -11.57 6.34
C SER A 528 -22.66 -10.83 5.01
N SER A 529 -21.66 -10.07 4.56
CA SER A 529 -21.68 -9.34 3.29
C SER A 529 -21.77 -10.30 2.10
N ILE A 530 -20.99 -11.39 2.13
CA ILE A 530 -21.00 -12.42 1.08
C ILE A 530 -22.36 -13.15 1.05
N LYS A 531 -22.87 -13.62 2.19
CA LYS A 531 -24.18 -14.27 2.29
C LYS A 531 -25.30 -13.38 1.75
N THR A 532 -25.33 -12.11 2.14
CA THR A 532 -26.32 -11.13 1.67
C THR A 532 -26.30 -11.01 0.13
N PHE A 533 -25.10 -10.95 -0.46
CA PHE A 533 -24.93 -10.93 -1.91
C PHE A 533 -25.43 -12.22 -2.58
N LEU A 534 -25.11 -13.39 -2.02
CA LEU A 534 -25.53 -14.68 -2.55
C LEU A 534 -27.06 -14.87 -2.47
N ASP A 535 -27.65 -14.48 -1.33
CA ASP A 535 -29.09 -14.53 -1.07
C ASP A 535 -29.85 -13.62 -2.05
N ALA A 536 -29.35 -12.41 -2.30
CA ALA A 536 -29.93 -11.49 -3.29
C ALA A 536 -29.92 -12.07 -4.72
N LYS A 537 -28.97 -12.96 -5.03
CA LYS A 537 -28.89 -13.69 -6.29
C LYS A 537 -29.62 -15.04 -6.27
N GLY A 538 -30.23 -15.43 -5.15
CA GLY A 538 -30.90 -16.72 -4.98
C GLY A 538 -29.95 -17.92 -5.08
N MET A 539 -28.65 -17.72 -4.80
CA MET A 539 -27.65 -18.77 -4.86
C MET A 539 -27.61 -19.58 -3.57
N LYS A 540 -27.53 -20.90 -3.71
CA LYS A 540 -27.41 -21.81 -2.56
C LYS A 540 -25.95 -21.98 -2.18
N TYR A 541 -25.69 -22.00 -0.89
CA TYR A 541 -24.38 -22.26 -0.32
C TYR A 541 -24.49 -23.18 0.90
N LYS A 542 -23.36 -23.78 1.27
CA LYS A 542 -23.19 -24.46 2.57
C LYS A 542 -22.18 -23.68 3.38
N SER A 543 -22.37 -23.58 4.69
CA SER A 543 -21.40 -22.91 5.56
C SER A 543 -21.07 -23.71 6.81
N TYR A 544 -19.84 -23.54 7.28
CA TYR A 544 -19.27 -24.22 8.43
C TYR A 544 -18.61 -23.19 9.33
N GLN A 545 -18.97 -23.19 10.61
CA GLN A 545 -18.39 -22.30 11.60
C GLN A 545 -17.09 -22.90 12.12
N LEU A 546 -16.05 -22.08 12.19
CA LEU A 546 -14.70 -22.44 12.63
C LEU A 546 -14.37 -21.57 13.85
N PRO A 547 -14.73 -22.01 15.08
CA PRO A 547 -14.44 -21.27 16.29
C PRO A 547 -12.95 -20.97 16.40
N SER A 548 -12.63 -19.69 16.62
CA SER A 548 -11.25 -19.23 16.75
C SER A 548 -11.19 -18.05 17.71
N GLN A 549 -10.03 -17.91 18.34
CA GLN A 549 -9.77 -16.99 19.43
C GLN A 549 -8.51 -16.19 19.13
N LEU A 550 -8.45 -14.94 19.61
CA LEU A 550 -7.28 -14.07 19.54
C LEU A 550 -7.03 -13.44 20.92
N ASP A 551 -5.85 -13.66 21.49
CA ASP A 551 -5.47 -13.04 22.77
C ASP A 551 -5.07 -11.58 22.56
N ILE A 552 -5.94 -10.65 22.99
CA ILE A 552 -5.73 -9.20 22.85
C ILE A 552 -5.40 -8.53 24.20
N THR A 553 -4.97 -9.30 25.19
CA THR A 553 -4.74 -8.81 26.56
C THR A 553 -3.76 -7.64 26.60
N GLU A 554 -2.70 -7.69 25.80
CA GLU A 554 -1.68 -6.65 25.75
C GLU A 554 -2.16 -5.35 25.09
N CYS A 555 -3.24 -5.35 24.29
CA CYS A 555 -3.82 -4.14 23.72
C CYS A 555 -4.28 -3.14 24.80
N PHE A 556 -4.53 -3.62 26.01
CA PHE A 556 -4.98 -2.80 27.14
C PHE A 556 -3.84 -2.28 28.03
N LYS A 557 -2.59 -2.55 27.66
CA LYS A 557 -1.39 -2.07 28.36
C LYS A 557 -0.79 -0.93 27.56
N GLU A 558 -0.94 0.29 28.04
CA GLU A 558 -0.47 1.49 27.36
C GLU A 558 1.04 1.41 27.04
N GLY A 559 1.40 1.62 25.78
CA GLY A 559 2.80 1.61 25.32
C GLY A 559 3.41 0.20 25.19
N HIS A 560 2.63 -0.86 25.38
CA HIS A 560 3.12 -2.22 25.21
C HIS A 560 3.30 -2.57 23.73
N GLU A 561 4.53 -2.74 23.26
CA GLU A 561 4.89 -2.94 21.85
C GLU A 561 3.99 -3.93 21.08
N LYS A 562 3.78 -5.14 21.61
CA LYS A 562 2.91 -6.15 20.98
C LYS A 562 1.43 -5.76 20.99
N GLY A 563 0.99 -5.05 22.02
CA GLY A 563 -0.39 -4.58 22.14
C GLY A 563 -0.68 -3.51 21.09
N GLU A 564 0.26 -2.60 20.87
CA GLU A 564 0.16 -1.57 19.84
C GLU A 564 0.12 -2.19 18.42
N LEU A 565 0.96 -3.20 18.15
CA LEU A 565 0.94 -3.91 16.86
C LEU A 565 -0.37 -4.68 16.63
N LEU A 566 -0.97 -5.27 17.67
CA LEU A 566 -2.27 -5.94 17.58
C LEU A 566 -3.42 -4.94 17.43
N LEU A 567 -3.35 -3.77 18.07
CA LEU A 567 -4.32 -2.71 17.85
C LEU A 567 -4.30 -2.22 16.40
N ASP A 568 -3.11 -2.05 15.83
CA ASP A 568 -2.99 -1.70 14.42
C ASP A 568 -3.63 -2.75 13.51
N PHE A 569 -3.46 -4.04 13.84
CA PHE A 569 -4.11 -5.14 13.10
C PHE A 569 -5.63 -5.10 13.25
N LEU A 570 -6.15 -4.98 14.47
CA LEU A 570 -7.60 -4.92 14.73
C LEU A 570 -8.29 -3.73 14.06
N THR A 571 -7.55 -2.63 13.90
CA THR A 571 -8.08 -1.38 13.32
C THR A 571 -7.78 -1.23 11.84
N GLU A 572 -6.87 -2.04 11.29
CA GLU A 572 -6.26 -1.84 9.97
C GLU A 572 -5.63 -0.45 9.78
N VAL A 573 -5.23 0.20 10.87
CA VAL A 573 -4.64 1.54 10.91
C VAL A 573 -3.21 1.48 11.42
N THR A 574 -2.29 2.08 10.68
CA THR A 574 -0.88 2.21 11.11
C THR A 574 -0.76 3.16 12.32
N ASP A 575 -0.10 2.69 13.38
CA ASP A 575 0.12 3.44 14.63
C ASP A 575 -1.20 4.01 15.19
N PHE A 576 -2.24 3.17 15.28
CA PHE A 576 -3.59 3.55 15.68
C PHE A 576 -3.62 4.32 17.00
N SER A 577 -2.96 3.80 18.03
CA SER A 577 -2.92 4.42 19.35
C SER A 577 -2.33 5.83 19.40
N GLN A 578 -1.46 6.18 18.44
CA GLN A 578 -0.81 7.49 18.35
C GLN A 578 -1.59 8.44 17.44
N SER A 579 -2.23 7.88 16.41
CA SER A 579 -2.92 8.63 15.36
C SER A 579 -4.39 8.91 15.72
N ALA A 580 -5.03 8.02 16.47
CA ALA A 580 -6.43 8.12 16.84
C ALA A 580 -6.69 9.20 17.91
N PRO A 581 -7.78 9.98 17.79
CA PRO A 581 -8.24 10.85 18.87
C PRO A 581 -8.44 10.06 20.16
N ALA A 582 -8.10 10.66 21.30
CA ALA A 582 -8.19 10.00 22.61
C ALA A 582 -9.59 9.39 22.86
N GLY A 583 -10.66 10.09 22.50
CA GLY A 583 -12.03 9.57 22.64
C GLY A 583 -12.32 8.35 21.78
N LEU A 584 -11.77 8.28 20.55
CA LEU A 584 -11.91 7.13 19.66
C LEU A 584 -11.13 5.93 20.21
N LYS A 585 -9.88 6.14 20.62
CA LYS A 585 -9.04 5.10 21.22
C LYS A 585 -9.68 4.50 22.47
N THR A 586 -10.10 5.34 23.41
CA THR A 586 -10.76 4.88 24.65
C THR A 586 -12.05 4.14 24.33
N GLY A 587 -12.89 4.70 23.46
CA GLY A 587 -14.14 4.04 23.05
C GLY A 587 -13.90 2.67 22.42
N MET A 588 -12.90 2.52 21.56
CA MET A 588 -12.56 1.24 20.93
C MET A 588 -12.00 0.22 21.91
N LEU A 589 -11.13 0.63 22.85
CA LEU A 589 -10.65 -0.27 23.90
C LEU A 589 -11.80 -0.74 24.80
N ASP A 590 -12.69 0.17 25.21
CA ASP A 590 -13.88 -0.20 25.98
C ASP A 590 -14.79 -1.15 25.19
N PHE A 591 -14.94 -0.92 23.89
CA PHE A 591 -15.70 -1.78 23.00
C PHE A 591 -15.09 -3.19 22.88
N LEU A 592 -13.77 -3.29 22.71
CA LEU A 592 -13.07 -4.58 22.58
C LEU A 592 -13.22 -5.48 23.82
N ARG A 593 -13.52 -4.93 25.01
CA ARG A 593 -13.81 -5.72 26.22
C ARG A 593 -15.26 -6.17 26.36
N ARG A 594 -16.17 -5.65 25.53
CA ARG A 594 -17.58 -6.01 25.65
C ARG A 594 -17.80 -7.48 25.26
N PRO A 595 -18.82 -8.13 25.86
CA PRO A 595 -19.09 -9.56 25.65
C PRO A 595 -19.54 -9.93 24.23
N ASP A 596 -19.95 -8.95 23.42
CA ASP A 596 -20.23 -9.10 21.99
C ASP A 596 -18.96 -9.18 21.11
N CYS A 597 -17.79 -8.87 21.68
CA CYS A 597 -16.50 -8.90 20.98
C CYS A 597 -15.51 -9.88 21.58
N SER A 598 -15.37 -9.85 22.91
CA SER A 598 -14.37 -10.64 23.63
C SER A 598 -14.95 -11.28 24.87
N THR A 599 -14.25 -12.30 25.37
CA THR A 599 -14.53 -12.92 26.66
C THR A 599 -13.32 -12.77 27.58
N GLU A 600 -13.56 -12.57 28.88
CA GLU A 600 -12.49 -12.57 29.86
C GLU A 600 -12.37 -13.94 30.52
N VAL A 601 -11.21 -14.58 30.36
CA VAL A 601 -10.94 -15.92 30.90
C VAL A 601 -9.56 -15.92 31.54
N ASN A 602 -9.48 -16.23 32.83
CA ASN A 602 -8.22 -16.30 33.59
C ASN A 602 -7.35 -15.03 33.49
N GLY A 603 -7.97 -13.85 33.50
CA GLY A 603 -7.27 -12.56 33.38
C GLY A 603 -6.77 -12.22 31.97
N LYS A 604 -7.15 -13.03 30.96
CA LYS A 604 -6.91 -12.73 29.55
C LYS A 604 -8.17 -12.19 28.90
N VAL A 605 -8.00 -11.23 27.98
CA VAL A 605 -9.08 -10.75 27.11
C VAL A 605 -8.97 -11.49 25.77
N VAL A 606 -9.91 -12.38 25.52
CA VAL A 606 -9.93 -13.28 24.36
C VAL A 606 -10.97 -12.79 23.36
N PHE A 607 -10.50 -12.20 22.28
CA PHE A 607 -11.31 -11.72 21.18
C PHE A 607 -11.87 -12.89 20.37
N ASN A 608 -13.15 -12.78 20.01
CA ASN A 608 -13.86 -13.77 19.21
C ASN A 608 -13.45 -13.65 17.74
N ASN A 609 -12.48 -14.45 17.34
CA ASN A 609 -11.93 -14.50 15.99
C ASN A 609 -12.61 -15.60 15.14
N THR A 610 -13.87 -15.96 15.43
CA THR A 610 -14.55 -17.06 14.73
C THR A 610 -14.56 -16.85 13.22
N LEU A 611 -14.16 -17.87 12.48
CA LEU A 611 -14.16 -17.88 11.02
C LEU A 611 -15.37 -18.67 10.50
N GLU A 612 -15.64 -18.52 9.21
CA GLU A 612 -16.64 -19.30 8.51
C GLU A 612 -16.11 -19.74 7.15
N ALA A 613 -16.22 -21.04 6.88
CA ALA A 613 -15.96 -21.62 5.57
C ALA A 613 -17.28 -21.76 4.82
N LEU A 614 -17.42 -21.04 3.71
CA LEU A 614 -18.58 -21.06 2.83
C LEU A 614 -18.23 -21.78 1.53
N PHE A 615 -19.12 -22.64 1.06
CA PHE A 615 -18.98 -23.42 -0.17
C PHE A 615 -20.08 -23.10 -1.17
N LEU A 616 -19.66 -22.85 -2.40
CA LEU A 616 -20.50 -22.66 -3.57
C LEU A 616 -20.26 -23.79 -4.56
N ASP A 617 -21.37 -24.25 -5.15
CA ASP A 617 -21.35 -25.13 -6.31
C ASP A 617 -21.33 -24.29 -7.61
N ALA A 618 -21.00 -24.95 -8.72
CA ALA A 618 -20.81 -24.35 -10.04
C ALA A 618 -22.06 -23.74 -10.69
#